data_AF-A0A965CR44-F1
#
_entry.id   AF-A0A965CR44-F1
#
_cell.length_a   1.000
_cell.length_b   1.000
_cell.length_c   1.000
_cell.angle_alpha   90.00
_cell.angle_beta   90.00
_cell.angle_gamma   90.00
#
_symmetry.space_group_name_H-M   'P 1'
#
loop_
_entity.id
_entity.type
_entity.pdbx_description
1 polymer ?
#
loop_
_entity_poly.entity_id
_entity_poly.type
_entity_poly.pdbx_seq_one_letter_code
_entity_poly.pdbx_strand_id
1 'polypeptide(L)'
;MKNFDFVSHTSWKGKIYLSSFPGLNEQKLFDHEEMEQTLKSISRLGCKCIISLVEKHEIEDICGLNHFTHQLDKHDFTWHHFPIKDYEIPDKTFMVNWEKK
;
A
#
# COMPACT_ATOMS: atom_id res chain seq x y z
N MET A 1 -16.53 8.42 -0.60
CA MET A 1 -15.13 8.57 -1.07
C MET A 1 -14.27 8.58 0.17
N LYS A 2 -13.28 7.68 0.29
CA LYS A 2 -12.43 7.64 1.48
C LYS A 2 -11.55 8.89 1.53
N ASN A 3 -11.47 9.50 2.71
CA ASN A 3 -10.52 10.57 2.99
C ASN A 3 -9.22 9.93 3.49
N PHE A 4 -8.10 10.37 2.94
CA PHE A 4 -6.77 9.91 3.34
C PHE A 4 -6.01 11.08 3.94
N ASP A 5 -5.40 10.85 5.09
CA ASP A 5 -4.39 11.75 5.61
C ASP A 5 -3.18 11.74 4.70
N PHE A 6 -2.50 12.89 4.62
CA PHE A 6 -1.30 13.03 3.81
C PHE A 6 -0.25 13.89 4.50
N VAL A 7 1.00 13.56 4.20
CA VAL A 7 2.17 14.37 4.51
C VAL A 7 2.63 15.04 3.22
N SER A 8 2.98 16.31 3.33
CA SER A 8 3.63 17.08 2.26
C SER A 8 4.67 18.01 2.87
N HIS A 9 5.68 18.40 2.11
CA HIS A 9 6.71 19.31 2.59
C HIS A 9 7.12 20.29 1.49
N THR A 10 7.57 21.49 1.84
CA THR A 10 7.93 22.52 0.86
C THR A 10 9.17 22.16 0.03
N SER A 11 10.02 21.25 0.50
CA SER A 11 11.21 20.79 -0.23
C SER A 11 10.91 19.79 -1.35
N TRP A 12 9.68 19.27 -1.48
CA TRP A 12 9.30 18.35 -2.55
C TRP A 12 7.83 18.55 -2.97
N LYS A 13 7.53 18.30 -4.25
CA LYS A 13 6.19 18.59 -4.82
C LYS A 13 5.16 17.47 -4.65
N GLY A 14 5.59 16.30 -4.19
CA GLY A 14 4.73 15.14 -3.98
C GLY A 14 3.79 15.29 -2.79
N LYS A 15 2.93 14.27 -2.60
CA LYS A 15 2.17 14.03 -1.37
C LYS A 15 2.34 12.56 -1.02
N ILE A 16 2.52 12.28 0.26
CA ILE A 16 2.58 10.90 0.78
C ILE A 16 1.26 10.66 1.51
N TYR A 17 0.48 9.71 1.01
CA TYR A 17 -0.77 9.30 1.65
C TYR A 17 -0.51 8.05 2.49
N LEU A 18 -1.14 7.97 3.65
CA LEU A 18 -1.03 6.84 4.57
C LEU A 18 -2.37 6.08 4.59
N SER A 19 -2.30 4.76 4.60
CA SER A 19 -3.47 3.89 4.63
C SER A 19 -3.15 2.59 5.37
N SER A 20 -4.15 2.00 6.00
CA SER A 20 -4.15 0.58 6.34
C SER A 20 -4.24 -0.29 5.08
N PHE A 21 -4.16 -1.61 5.24
CA PHE A 21 -4.27 -2.55 4.14
C PHE A 21 -5.58 -2.35 3.36
N PRO A 22 -5.53 -2.19 2.02
CA PRO A 22 -6.72 -1.93 1.22
C PRO A 22 -7.63 -3.16 1.23
N GLY A 23 -8.88 -2.96 1.65
CA GLY A 23 -9.86 -4.04 1.78
C GLY A 23 -10.07 -4.55 3.20
N LEU A 24 -9.31 -4.11 4.21
CA LEU A 24 -9.65 -4.40 5.60
C LEU A 24 -10.69 -3.40 6.11
N ASN A 25 -11.80 -3.92 6.61
CA ASN A 25 -12.82 -3.14 7.31
C ASN A 25 -12.47 -2.91 8.80
N GLU A 26 -13.34 -2.23 9.55
CA GLU A 26 -13.14 -1.93 10.97
C GLU A 26 -13.01 -3.18 11.85
N GLN A 27 -13.57 -4.31 11.41
CA GLN A 27 -13.49 -5.62 12.07
C GLN A 27 -12.27 -6.43 11.62
N LYS A 28 -11.37 -5.84 10.81
CA LYS A 28 -10.20 -6.51 10.20
C LYS A 28 -10.56 -7.71 9.31
N LEU A 29 -11.77 -7.71 8.76
CA LEU A 29 -12.18 -8.68 7.75
C LEU A 29 -11.91 -8.10 6.37
N PHE A 30 -11.42 -8.95 5.48
CA PHE A 30 -11.18 -8.59 4.09
C PHE A 30 -12.49 -8.52 3.31
N ASP A 31 -12.67 -7.43 2.58
CA ASP A 31 -13.80 -7.15 1.71
C ASP A 31 -13.29 -6.67 0.35
N HIS A 32 -13.73 -7.36 -0.71
CA HIS A 32 -13.30 -7.08 -2.08
C HIS A 32 -13.79 -5.71 -2.59
N GLU A 33 -15.00 -5.30 -2.23
CA GLU A 33 -15.56 -4.01 -2.63
C GLU A 33 -14.81 -2.88 -1.93
N GLU A 34 -14.51 -3.06 -0.63
CA GLU A 34 -13.70 -2.12 0.14
C GLU A 34 -12.29 -1.94 -0.46
N MET A 35 -11.68 -3.03 -0.93
CA MET A 35 -10.40 -2.99 -1.62
C MET A 35 -10.49 -2.17 -2.91
N GLU A 36 -11.47 -2.48 -3.77
CA GLU A 36 -11.67 -1.78 -5.04
C GLU A 36 -11.95 -0.29 -4.82
N GLN A 37 -12.83 0.05 -3.88
CA GLN A 37 -13.16 1.44 -3.55
C GLN A 37 -11.95 2.20 -2.98
N THR A 38 -11.14 1.54 -2.16
CA THR A 38 -9.90 2.10 -1.59
C THR A 38 -8.90 2.40 -2.71
N LEU A 39 -8.59 1.43 -3.58
CA LEU A 39 -7.65 1.61 -4.69
C LEU A 39 -8.12 2.65 -5.71
N LYS A 40 -9.42 2.68 -6.02
CA LYS A 40 -10.02 3.71 -6.88
C LYS A 40 -9.93 5.10 -6.27
N SER A 41 -10.07 5.23 -4.95
CA SER A 41 -9.90 6.49 -4.24
C SER A 41 -8.44 6.95 -4.30
N ILE A 42 -7.48 6.05 -4.07
CA ILE A 42 -6.04 6.32 -4.19
C ILE A 42 -5.67 6.77 -5.61
N SER A 43 -6.20 6.10 -6.63
CA SER A 43 -5.98 6.46 -8.04
C SER A 43 -6.47 7.87 -8.36
N ARG A 44 -7.66 8.25 -7.85
CA ARG A 44 -8.24 9.59 -8.03
C ARG A 44 -7.46 10.70 -7.33
N LEU A 45 -6.71 10.38 -6.28
CA LEU A 45 -5.78 11.33 -5.63
C LEU A 45 -4.55 11.63 -6.51
N GLY A 46 -4.38 10.94 -7.64
CA GLY A 46 -3.24 11.09 -8.54
C GLY A 46 -2.01 10.32 -8.10
N CYS A 47 -2.14 9.41 -7.12
CA CYS A 47 -1.05 8.53 -6.70
C CYS A 47 -0.62 7.64 -7.86
N LYS A 48 0.70 7.53 -8.06
CA LYS A 48 1.33 6.67 -9.08
C LYS A 48 2.14 5.53 -8.47
N CYS A 49 2.44 5.60 -7.18
CA CYS A 49 3.26 4.63 -6.49
C CYS A 49 2.52 4.10 -5.26
N ILE A 50 2.56 2.79 -5.06
CA ILE A 50 2.11 2.10 -3.85
C ILE A 50 3.34 1.49 -3.20
N ILE A 51 3.59 1.84 -1.95
CA ILE A 51 4.59 1.18 -1.11
C ILE A 51 3.85 0.34 -0.08
N SER A 52 4.07 -0.97 -0.07
CA SER A 52 3.57 -1.85 0.98
C SER A 52 4.67 -2.19 1.97
N LEU A 53 4.34 -2.05 3.26
CA LEU A 53 5.24 -2.35 4.38
C LEU A 53 4.92 -3.69 5.06
N VAL A 54 3.77 -4.30 4.75
CA VAL A 54 3.40 -5.63 5.25
C VAL A 54 4.25 -6.72 4.60
N GLU A 55 4.51 -7.78 5.34
CA GLU A 55 5.18 -8.98 4.87
C GLU A 55 4.37 -9.71 3.79
N LYS A 56 5.06 -10.50 2.97
CA LYS A 56 4.42 -11.26 1.88
C LYS A 56 3.35 -12.21 2.40
N HIS A 57 3.61 -12.85 3.54
CA HIS A 57 2.69 -13.82 4.13
C HIS A 57 1.42 -13.12 4.62
N GLU A 58 1.50 -11.90 5.15
CA GLU A 58 0.33 -11.12 5.55
C GLU A 58 -0.58 -10.79 4.35
N ILE A 59 0.00 -10.42 3.19
CA ILE A 59 -0.78 -10.21 1.95
C ILE A 59 -1.49 -11.51 1.54
N GLU A 60 -0.76 -12.63 1.59
CA GLU A 60 -1.27 -13.95 1.23
C GLU A 60 -2.44 -14.35 2.14
N ASP A 61 -2.29 -14.19 3.45
CA ASP A 61 -3.28 -14.54 4.46
C ASP A 61 -4.53 -13.63 4.39
N ILE A 62 -4.37 -12.35 4.03
CA ILE A 62 -5.48 -11.40 3.93
C ILE A 62 -6.33 -11.62 2.67
N CYS A 63 -5.69 -11.73 1.50
CA CYS A 63 -6.42 -11.77 0.23
C CYS A 63 -5.78 -12.60 -0.88
N GLY A 64 -4.58 -13.16 -0.66
CA GLY A 64 -3.80 -13.84 -1.68
C GLY A 64 -3.00 -12.87 -2.55
N LEU A 65 -1.71 -13.12 -2.73
CA LEU A 65 -0.81 -12.23 -3.47
C LEU A 65 -1.21 -12.05 -4.94
N ASN A 66 -1.74 -13.09 -5.58
CA ASN A 66 -2.22 -13.03 -6.95
C ASN A 66 -3.44 -12.11 -7.08
N HIS A 67 -4.36 -12.16 -6.10
CA HIS A 67 -5.50 -11.25 -6.08
C HIS A 67 -5.03 -9.82 -5.86
N PHE A 68 -4.12 -9.62 -4.90
CA PHE A 68 -3.58 -8.31 -4.56
C PHE A 68 -2.94 -7.62 -5.77
N THR A 69 -2.01 -8.31 -6.42
CA THR A 69 -1.31 -7.81 -7.62
C THR A 69 -2.28 -7.54 -8.76
N HIS A 70 -3.22 -8.45 -9.03
CA HIS A 70 -4.23 -8.25 -10.07
C HIS A 70 -5.09 -7.00 -9.83
N GLN A 71 -5.43 -6.68 -8.57
CA GLN A 71 -6.19 -5.46 -8.26
C GLN A 71 -5.36 -4.19 -8.44
N LEU A 72 -4.07 -4.22 -8.12
CA LEU A 72 -3.17 -3.09 -8.40
C LEU A 72 -3.01 -2.86 -9.91
N ASP A 73 -2.88 -3.93 -10.70
CA ASP A 73 -2.68 -3.87 -12.16
C ASP A 73 -3.87 -3.28 -12.93
N LYS A 74 -5.06 -3.22 -12.31
CA LYS A 74 -6.22 -2.50 -12.86
C LYS A 74 -6.02 -0.98 -12.87
N HIS A 75 -4.99 -0.48 -12.21
CA HIS A 75 -4.65 0.92 -12.09
C HIS A 75 -3.22 1.16 -12.61
N ASP A 76 -2.92 2.42 -12.93
CA ASP A 76 -1.58 2.85 -13.35
C ASP A 76 -0.67 3.09 -12.12
N PHE A 77 -0.54 2.06 -11.28
CA PHE A 77 0.32 2.07 -10.10
C PHE A 77 1.63 1.33 -10.38
N THR A 78 2.73 1.91 -9.93
CA THR A 78 3.97 1.17 -9.70
C THR A 78 3.97 0.65 -8.26
N TRP A 79 4.07 -0.67 -8.09
CA TRP A 79 4.14 -1.27 -6.76
C TRP A 79 5.59 -1.50 -6.32
N HIS A 80 5.89 -1.10 -5.08
CA HIS A 80 7.14 -1.38 -4.40
C HIS A 80 6.84 -2.10 -3.07
N HIS A 81 7.38 -3.31 -2.95
CA HIS A 81 7.19 -4.12 -1.74
C HIS A 81 8.43 -4.03 -0.85
N PHE A 82 8.26 -3.42 0.31
CA PHE A 82 9.32 -3.21 1.29
C PHE A 82 8.87 -3.71 2.66
N PRO A 83 8.80 -5.05 2.85
CA PRO A 83 8.24 -5.63 4.06
C PRO A 83 9.06 -5.26 5.29
N ILE A 84 8.37 -4.97 6.38
CA ILE A 84 8.90 -4.77 7.73
C ILE A 84 8.16 -5.75 8.61
N LYS A 85 8.90 -6.51 9.42
CA LYS A 85 8.30 -7.46 10.35
C LYS A 85 7.49 -6.73 11.42
N ASP A 86 6.39 -7.33 11.81
CA ASP A 86 5.47 -6.75 12.79
C ASP A 86 6.18 -6.39 14.11
N TYR A 87 5.91 -5.19 14.61
CA TYR A 87 6.56 -4.57 15.79
C TYR A 87 8.07 -4.34 15.68
N GLU A 88 8.66 -4.50 14.51
CA GLU A 88 10.10 -4.29 14.27
C GLU A 88 10.33 -3.01 13.46
N ILE A 89 11.60 -2.66 13.29
CA ILE A 89 12.04 -1.56 12.42
C ILE A 89 12.56 -2.11 11.08
N PRO A 90 12.67 -1.28 10.02
CA PRO A 90 13.38 -1.66 8.80
C PRO A 90 14.75 -2.28 9.07
N ASP A 91 14.99 -3.47 8.50
CA ASP A 91 16.25 -4.17 8.64
C ASP A 91 17.27 -3.78 7.54
N LYS A 92 18.43 -4.44 7.55
CA LYS A 92 19.46 -4.20 6.51
C LYS A 92 18.95 -4.58 5.11
N THR A 93 18.10 -5.60 5.01
CA THR A 93 17.54 -6.07 3.74
C THR A 93 16.62 -5.01 3.14
N PHE A 94 15.78 -4.39 3.96
CA PHE A 94 14.95 -3.25 3.58
C PHE A 94 15.81 -2.12 3.00
N MET A 95 16.86 -1.70 3.72
CA MET A 95 17.70 -0.57 3.31
C MET A 95 18.37 -0.82 1.96
N VAL A 96 18.90 -2.03 1.75
CA VAL A 96 19.53 -2.43 0.47
C VAL A 96 18.54 -2.41 -0.69
N ASN A 97 17.28 -2.78 -0.45
CA ASN A 97 16.26 -2.76 -1.49
C ASN A 97 15.77 -1.33 -1.77
N TRP A 98 15.69 -0.49 -0.73
CA TRP A 98 15.30 0.91 -0.83
C TRP A 98 16.25 1.71 -1.72
N GLU A 99 17.56 1.51 -1.56
CA GLU A 99 18.61 2.21 -2.33
C GLU A 99 18.64 1.83 -3.83
N LYS A 100 17.96 0.75 -4.23
CA LYS A 100 17.91 0.27 -5.63
C LYS A 100 16.73 0.86 -6.43
N LYS A 101 15.88 1.68 -5.82
CA LYS A 101 14.75 2.34 -6.48
C LYS A 101 15.09 3.78 -6.85
#